data_AF-A0A1N7MZK2-F1
#
_entry.id   AF-A0A1N7MZK2-F1
#
_cell.length_a   1.000
_cell.length_b   1.000
_cell.length_c   1.000
_cell.angle_alpha   90.00
_cell.angle_beta   90.00
_cell.angle_gamma   90.00
#
_symmetry.space_group_name_H-M   'P 1'
#
loop_
_entity.id
_entity.type
_entity.pdbx_description
1 polymer ?
#
loop_
_entity_poly.entity_id
_entity_poly.type
_entity_poly.pdbx_seq_one_letter_code
_entity_poly.pdbx_strand_id
1 'polypeptide(L)'
;MQSPVENTRAAVQTLIQSLDPALIALVATSRDLEAIVDKRFDRQVRAHRWYAVISRGDHIHAAANIDGRRISLQRYVMKLQYPERTYEELKQVSFENKITFDCRISNLDHLVGRQAVMRNRRPKRNTSSQYKGVTKALGPDGSPRWRTQIMTEHGSMGIGVYDDEHWAATVYDAAASLLFEGQARYNFPGKSPDQDALLIAATKIARYRAKAKHRKGAAVRQEIPVEV
;
A
#
# COMPACT_ATOMS: atom_id res chain seq x y z
N MET A 1 25.80 -6.97 2.30
CA MET A 1 24.41 -6.50 2.09
C MET A 1 24.48 -4.98 2.04
N GLN A 2 24.10 -4.33 0.94
CA GLN A 2 24.19 -2.87 0.81
C GLN A 2 23.24 -2.19 1.81
N SER A 3 23.68 -1.07 2.39
CA SER A 3 22.89 -0.35 3.40
C SER A 3 21.60 0.22 2.78
N PRO A 4 20.53 0.43 3.59
CA PRO A 4 19.29 1.03 3.10
C PRO A 4 19.50 2.42 2.47
N VAL A 5 20.51 3.15 2.94
CA VAL A 5 20.90 4.46 2.42
C VAL A 5 21.48 4.33 1.02
N GLU A 6 22.45 3.45 0.81
CA GLU A 6 23.08 3.24 -0.51
C GLU A 6 22.07 2.77 -1.55
N ASN A 7 21.21 1.80 -1.18
CA ASN A 7 20.15 1.31 -2.07
C ASN A 7 19.18 2.43 -2.49
N THR A 8 18.81 3.29 -1.53
CA THR A 8 17.90 4.41 -1.79
C THR A 8 18.57 5.48 -2.65
N ARG A 9 19.85 5.80 -2.36
CA ARG A 9 20.64 6.74 -3.14
C ARG A 9 20.75 6.30 -4.60
N ALA A 10 21.15 5.05 -4.84
CA ALA A 10 21.29 4.51 -6.19
C ALA A 10 19.96 4.54 -6.96
N ALA A 11 18.84 4.17 -6.31
CA ALA A 11 17.52 4.21 -6.92
C ALA A 11 17.06 5.64 -7.27
N VAL A 12 17.29 6.59 -6.37
CA VAL A 12 16.97 8.01 -6.61
C VAL A 12 17.82 8.59 -7.74
N GLN A 13 19.13 8.35 -7.73
CA GLN A 13 20.04 8.85 -8.77
C GLN A 13 19.67 8.32 -10.16
N THR A 14 19.36 7.03 -10.25
CA THR A 14 18.88 6.42 -11.49
C THR A 14 17.59 7.08 -11.97
N LEU A 15 16.66 7.33 -11.05
CA LEU A 15 15.39 7.99 -11.39
C LEU A 15 15.62 9.42 -11.87
N ILE A 16 16.45 10.22 -11.19
CA ILE A 16 16.76 11.60 -11.55
C ILE A 16 17.23 11.69 -13.02
N GLN A 17 18.05 10.75 -13.47
CA GLN A 17 18.57 10.72 -14.85
C GLN A 17 17.47 10.56 -15.91
N SER A 18 16.31 10.01 -15.55
CA SER A 18 15.16 9.84 -16.46
C SER A 18 14.13 10.96 -16.40
N LEU A 19 14.30 11.94 -15.50
CA LEU A 19 13.33 13.00 -15.26
C LEU A 19 13.77 14.32 -15.88
N ASP A 20 12.79 15.11 -16.32
CA ASP A 20 13.02 16.48 -16.76
C ASP A 20 13.37 17.38 -15.55
N PRO A 21 14.58 17.96 -15.49
CA PRO A 21 14.99 18.85 -14.40
C PRO A 21 14.11 20.09 -14.24
N ALA A 22 13.42 20.53 -15.30
CA ALA A 22 12.53 21.70 -15.24
C ALA A 22 11.25 21.40 -14.44
N LEU A 23 10.84 20.13 -14.35
CA LEU A 23 9.59 19.72 -13.71
C LEU A 23 9.77 19.27 -12.25
N ILE A 24 11.01 19.09 -11.80
CA ILE A 24 11.32 18.55 -10.47
C ILE A 24 12.15 19.50 -9.62
N ALA A 25 12.08 19.34 -8.31
CA ALA A 25 13.03 19.90 -7.37
C ALA A 25 13.66 18.78 -6.53
N LEU A 26 14.98 18.90 -6.31
CA LEU A 26 15.75 18.01 -5.46
C LEU A 26 15.91 18.63 -4.07
N VAL A 27 15.38 17.96 -3.06
CA VAL A 27 15.36 18.43 -1.68
C VAL A 27 16.37 17.64 -0.87
N ALA A 28 17.44 18.30 -0.46
CA ALA A 28 18.47 17.69 0.35
C ALA A 28 17.90 17.23 1.71
N THR A 29 18.34 16.05 2.13
CA THR A 29 18.04 15.47 3.44
C THR A 29 19.35 14.99 4.10
N SER A 30 19.31 14.63 5.38
CA SER A 30 20.47 14.02 6.04
C SER A 30 20.91 12.70 5.38
N ARG A 31 22.17 12.30 5.59
CA ARG A 31 22.82 11.09 5.02
C ARG A 31 23.05 11.16 3.50
N ASP A 32 23.22 12.38 2.98
CA ASP A 32 23.43 12.70 1.57
C ASP A 32 22.41 11.97 0.67
N LEU A 33 21.15 12.10 1.05
CA LEU A 33 20.00 11.64 0.27
C LEU A 33 19.21 12.84 -0.20
N GLU A 34 18.70 12.76 -1.41
CA GLU A 34 17.85 13.78 -2.02
C GLU A 34 16.46 13.22 -2.25
N ALA A 35 15.44 13.98 -1.89
CA ALA A 35 14.06 13.67 -2.25
C ALA A 35 13.65 14.44 -3.50
N ILE A 36 12.86 13.81 -4.35
CA ILE A 36 12.33 14.38 -5.58
C ILE A 36 10.90 14.84 -5.30
N VAL A 37 10.59 16.09 -5.62
CA VAL A 37 9.23 16.65 -5.54
C VAL A 37 8.91 17.39 -6.84
N ASP A 38 7.63 17.64 -7.12
CA ASP A 38 7.23 18.52 -8.23
C ASP A 38 7.78 19.95 -8.00
N LYS A 39 8.31 20.57 -9.07
CA LYS A 39 8.94 21.90 -9.00
C LYS A 39 8.04 22.96 -8.38
N ARG A 40 6.73 22.88 -8.59
CA ARG A 40 5.73 23.80 -8.02
C ARG A 40 5.68 23.83 -6.48
N PHE A 41 6.20 22.81 -5.81
CA PHE A 41 6.24 22.71 -4.34
C PHE A 41 7.62 23.04 -3.75
N ASP A 42 8.61 23.38 -4.58
CA ASP A 42 10.01 23.60 -4.18
C ASP A 42 10.13 24.58 -3.01
N ARG A 43 9.49 25.76 -3.12
CA ARG A 43 9.56 26.81 -2.10
C ARG A 43 8.98 26.38 -0.75
N GLN A 44 7.80 25.75 -0.75
CA GLN A 44 7.11 25.32 0.45
C GLN A 44 7.86 24.16 1.13
N VAL A 45 8.38 23.23 0.34
CA VAL A 45 9.14 22.10 0.86
C VAL A 45 10.46 22.57 1.45
N ARG A 46 11.22 23.46 0.79
CA ARG A 46 12.49 23.98 1.30
C ARG A 46 12.38 24.88 2.53
N ALA A 47 11.18 25.36 2.86
CA ALA A 47 10.94 26.09 4.10
C ALA A 47 11.19 25.23 5.36
N HIS A 48 11.28 23.91 5.20
CA HIS A 48 11.50 22.97 6.30
C HIS A 48 12.82 22.22 6.17
N ARG A 49 13.42 21.88 7.32
CA ARG A 49 14.62 21.04 7.36
C ARG A 49 14.25 19.57 7.33
N TRP A 50 14.47 18.94 6.18
CA TRP A 50 14.21 17.51 5.97
C TRP A 50 15.38 16.63 6.41
N TYR A 51 15.06 15.46 6.95
CA TYR A 51 16.04 14.46 7.35
C TYR A 51 15.55 13.04 7.06
N ALA A 52 16.48 12.14 6.77
CA ALA A 52 16.18 10.74 6.55
C ALA A 52 15.92 10.02 7.88
N VAL A 53 14.82 9.30 7.96
CA VAL A 53 14.42 8.46 9.09
C VAL A 53 14.49 7.00 8.66
N ILE A 54 15.33 6.22 9.33
CA ILE A 54 15.41 4.77 9.17
C ILE A 54 14.56 4.13 10.26
N SER A 55 13.66 3.24 9.86
CA SER A 55 12.77 2.48 10.75
C SER A 55 13.12 0.99 10.71
N ARG A 56 12.49 0.19 11.57
CA ARG A 56 12.75 -1.25 11.66
C ARG A 56 12.56 -1.93 10.29
N GLY A 57 13.47 -2.84 9.94
CA GLY A 57 13.41 -3.60 8.69
C GLY A 57 13.78 -2.79 7.45
N ASP A 58 14.78 -1.92 7.57
CA ASP A 58 15.43 -1.20 6.46
C ASP A 58 14.56 -0.17 5.71
N HIS A 59 13.39 0.16 6.24
CA HIS A 59 12.53 1.17 5.63
C HIS A 59 13.01 2.58 5.97
N ILE A 60 13.37 3.35 4.95
CA ILE A 60 13.84 4.74 5.04
C ILE A 60 12.87 5.70 4.36
N HIS A 61 12.66 6.88 4.95
CA HIS A 61 11.82 7.94 4.37
C HIS A 61 12.30 9.33 4.82
N ALA A 62 11.91 10.38 4.10
CA ALA A 62 12.17 11.76 4.48
C ALA A 62 11.08 12.28 5.46
N ALA A 63 11.49 13.01 6.49
CA ALA A 63 10.60 13.67 7.44
C ALA A 63 11.16 15.02 7.91
N ALA A 64 10.27 15.86 8.45
CA ALA A 64 10.60 17.14 9.07
C ALA A 64 9.75 17.33 10.35
N ASN A 65 10.22 18.19 11.26
CA ASN A 65 9.41 18.64 12.40
C ASN A 65 8.73 19.95 11.99
N ILE A 66 7.41 19.93 11.91
CA ILE A 66 6.57 21.06 11.48
C ILE A 66 5.52 21.25 12.57
N ASP A 67 5.47 22.45 13.16
CA ASP A 67 4.54 22.81 14.25
C ASP A 67 4.56 21.80 15.43
N GLY A 68 5.77 21.39 15.84
CA GLY A 68 5.97 20.43 16.92
C GLY A 68 5.60 18.98 16.59
N ARG A 69 5.18 18.67 15.35
CA ARG A 69 4.84 17.32 14.90
C ARG A 69 5.83 16.80 13.86
N ARG A 70 6.15 15.50 13.93
CA ARG A 70 6.95 14.85 12.87
C ARG A 70 6.05 14.52 11.68
N ILE A 71 6.28 15.19 10.56
CA ILE A 71 5.55 15.01 9.31
C ILE A 71 6.49 14.40 8.27
N SER A 72 6.05 13.35 7.57
CA SER A 72 6.82 12.76 6.49
C SER A 72 6.63 13.52 5.18
N LEU A 73 7.63 13.54 4.31
CA LEU A 73 7.62 14.40 3.12
C LEU A 73 6.45 14.12 2.19
N GLN A 74 6.13 12.85 1.95
CA GLN A 74 4.99 12.47 1.14
C GLN A 74 3.66 12.99 1.72
N ARG A 75 3.51 13.04 3.05
CA ARG A 75 2.30 13.58 3.69
C ARG A 75 2.23 15.10 3.55
N TYR A 76 3.37 15.78 3.65
CA TYR A 76 3.47 17.21 3.43
C TYR A 76 3.15 17.59 1.99
N VAL A 77 3.72 16.88 1.00
CA VAL A 77 3.42 17.10 -0.42
C VAL A 77 1.94 16.85 -0.72
N MET A 78 1.35 15.78 -0.18
CA MET A 78 -0.09 15.55 -0.34
C MET A 78 -0.95 16.64 0.33
N LYS A 79 -0.50 17.22 1.45
CA LYS A 79 -1.16 18.36 2.11
C LYS A 79 -1.06 19.65 1.29
N LEU A 80 0.04 19.85 0.55
CA LEU A 80 0.16 20.97 -0.39
C LEU A 80 -0.74 20.79 -1.61
N GLN A 81 -0.88 19.55 -2.11
CA GLN A 81 -1.77 19.22 -3.22
C GLN A 81 -3.26 19.31 -2.83
N TYR A 82 -3.59 18.94 -1.60
CA TYR A 82 -4.96 18.94 -1.06
C TYR A 82 -5.01 19.73 0.26
N PRO A 83 -4.96 21.08 0.20
CA PRO A 83 -4.90 21.94 1.38
C PRO A 83 -6.08 21.77 2.35
N GLU A 84 -7.23 21.31 1.85
CA GLU A 84 -8.43 21.05 2.63
C GLU A 84 -8.32 19.79 3.52
N ARG A 85 -7.47 18.82 3.16
CA ARG A 85 -7.34 17.55 3.90
C ARG A 85 -6.44 17.68 5.11
N THR A 86 -6.79 17.05 6.21
CA THR A 86 -5.97 16.95 7.41
C THR A 86 -4.82 15.94 7.23
N TYR A 87 -3.81 16.02 8.08
CA TYR A 87 -2.71 15.05 8.08
C TYR A 87 -3.18 13.64 8.53
N GLU A 88 -4.26 13.58 9.30
CA GLU A 88 -4.91 12.37 9.78
C GLU A 88 -5.60 11.61 8.64
N GLU A 89 -6.26 12.34 7.72
CA GLU A 89 -6.80 11.79 6.48
C GLU A 89 -5.68 11.33 5.54
N LEU A 90 -4.55 12.04 5.54
CA LEU A 90 -3.35 11.73 4.75
C LEU A 90 -2.36 10.82 5.48
N LYS A 91 -2.77 10.07 6.52
CA LYS A 91 -1.84 9.23 7.31
C LYS A 91 -1.20 8.08 6.52
N GLN A 92 -1.84 7.66 5.43
CA GLN A 92 -1.43 6.52 4.61
C GLN A 92 -1.26 6.98 3.18
N VAL A 93 0.00 7.06 2.72
CA VAL A 93 0.38 7.40 1.35
C VAL A 93 1.43 6.38 0.92
N SER A 94 1.19 5.71 -0.21
CA SER A 94 2.15 4.77 -0.81
C SER A 94 2.83 5.38 -2.03
N PHE A 95 3.80 4.65 -2.57
CA PHE A 95 4.61 5.07 -3.72
C PHE A 95 4.40 4.07 -4.84
N GLU A 96 4.13 4.53 -6.05
CA GLU A 96 3.90 3.66 -7.21
C GLU A 96 5.18 2.90 -7.56
N ASN A 97 6.28 3.63 -7.77
CA ASN A 97 7.60 3.06 -8.08
C ASN A 97 8.33 2.46 -6.86
N LYS A 98 7.77 2.57 -5.65
CA LYS A 98 8.34 2.06 -4.39
C LYS A 98 9.64 2.76 -3.94
N ILE A 99 9.99 3.88 -4.54
CA ILE A 99 11.10 4.74 -4.12
C ILE A 99 10.54 5.77 -3.14
N THR A 100 10.86 5.63 -1.85
CA THR A 100 10.28 6.43 -0.76
C THR A 100 10.72 7.90 -0.74
N PHE A 101 11.70 8.24 -1.58
CA PHE A 101 12.20 9.58 -1.80
C PHE A 101 11.68 10.20 -3.11
N ASP A 102 10.91 9.47 -3.92
CA ASP A 102 10.16 10.07 -5.03
C ASP A 102 8.79 10.52 -4.53
N CYS A 103 8.73 11.76 -4.05
CA CYS A 103 7.52 12.38 -3.51
C CYS A 103 6.78 13.24 -4.53
N ARG A 104 6.98 13.02 -5.84
CA ARG A 104 6.17 13.68 -6.88
C ARG A 104 4.72 13.20 -6.83
N ILE A 105 3.77 14.08 -7.15
CA ILE A 105 2.33 13.78 -7.10
C ILE A 105 1.96 12.60 -8.00
N SER A 106 2.53 12.51 -9.20
CA SER A 106 2.30 11.37 -10.10
C SER A 106 2.67 10.01 -9.48
N ASN A 107 3.54 9.98 -8.46
CA ASN A 107 3.92 8.77 -7.75
C ASN A 107 3.08 8.49 -6.49
N LEU A 108 2.27 9.46 -6.03
CA LEU A 108 1.56 9.43 -4.74
C LEU A 108 0.03 9.50 -4.86
N ASP A 109 -0.50 10.22 -5.84
CA ASP A 109 -1.86 10.76 -5.83
C ASP A 109 -2.95 9.69 -5.75
N HIS A 110 -2.83 8.66 -6.58
CA HIS A 110 -3.74 7.51 -6.61
C HIS A 110 -3.49 6.53 -5.46
N LEU A 111 -2.55 6.81 -4.55
CA LEU A 111 -2.09 5.87 -3.52
C LEU A 111 -2.32 6.31 -2.08
N VAL A 112 -3.41 7.06 -1.86
CA VAL A 112 -3.83 7.50 -0.53
C VAL A 112 -4.79 6.49 0.12
N GLY A 113 -4.64 6.30 1.43
CA GLY A 113 -5.53 5.50 2.26
C GLY A 113 -5.10 4.04 2.43
N ARG A 114 -5.84 3.33 3.30
CA ARG A 114 -5.50 1.96 3.71
C ARG A 114 -5.51 0.98 2.54
N GLN A 115 -6.52 1.06 1.68
CA GLN A 115 -6.66 0.17 0.54
C GLN A 115 -5.50 0.35 -0.44
N ALA A 116 -5.12 1.59 -0.74
CA ALA A 116 -3.96 1.90 -1.57
C ALA A 116 -2.66 1.27 -1.03
N VAL A 117 -2.38 1.41 0.26
CA VAL A 117 -1.19 0.80 0.87
C VAL A 117 -1.25 -0.73 0.79
N MET A 118 -2.41 -1.35 1.03
CA MET A 118 -2.57 -2.80 1.00
C MET A 118 -2.43 -3.38 -0.41
N ARG A 119 -3.06 -2.75 -1.43
CA ARG A 119 -2.91 -3.18 -2.83
C ARG A 119 -1.47 -3.07 -3.30
N ASN A 120 -0.72 -2.07 -2.84
CA ASN A 120 0.68 -1.85 -3.27
C ASN A 120 1.73 -2.57 -2.42
N ARG A 121 1.33 -3.24 -1.34
CA ARG A 121 2.26 -3.92 -0.42
C ARG A 121 2.99 -5.08 -1.12
N ARG A 122 4.28 -5.25 -0.79
CA ARG A 122 5.08 -6.44 -1.11
C ARG A 122 4.73 -7.63 -0.21
N PRO A 123 5.02 -8.88 -0.62
CA PRO A 123 5.02 -10.01 0.30
C PRO A 123 5.89 -9.72 1.53
N LYS A 124 5.51 -10.26 2.68
CA LYS A 124 6.31 -10.12 3.90
C LYS A 124 7.55 -11.02 3.78
N ARG A 125 8.68 -10.54 4.29
CA ARG A 125 9.89 -11.36 4.45
C ARG A 125 9.80 -12.15 5.74
N ASN A 126 10.49 -13.30 5.80
CA ASN A 126 10.61 -14.16 6.99
C ASN A 126 9.24 -14.58 7.57
N THR A 127 8.28 -14.87 6.69
CA THR A 127 6.97 -15.41 7.06
C THR A 127 6.79 -16.83 6.55
N SER A 128 5.74 -17.50 7.02
CA SER A 128 5.44 -18.90 6.66
C SER A 128 5.15 -19.13 5.18
N SER A 129 4.84 -18.07 4.43
CA SER A 129 4.68 -18.08 2.98
C SER A 129 5.53 -16.99 2.35
N GLN A 130 6.03 -17.26 1.14
CA GLN A 130 6.74 -16.28 0.31
C GLN A 130 5.79 -15.35 -0.47
N TYR A 131 4.53 -15.75 -0.62
CA TYR A 131 3.52 -15.02 -1.37
C TYR A 131 2.70 -14.08 -0.50
N LYS A 132 2.31 -12.94 -1.07
CA LYS A 132 1.41 -11.95 -0.48
C LYS A 132 0.02 -12.54 -0.30
N GLY A 133 -0.55 -12.31 0.88
CA GLY A 133 -1.91 -12.74 1.21
C GLY A 133 -2.05 -14.23 1.52
N VAL A 134 -0.97 -14.99 1.42
CA VAL A 134 -0.93 -16.42 1.73
C VAL A 134 -0.28 -16.64 3.09
N THR A 135 -0.81 -17.57 3.87
CA THR A 135 -0.31 -17.91 5.20
C THR A 135 -0.51 -19.39 5.47
N LYS A 136 0.53 -20.05 5.99
CA LYS A 136 0.44 -21.45 6.44
C LYS A 136 -0.57 -21.60 7.57
N ALA A 137 -1.44 -22.59 7.45
CA ALA A 137 -2.40 -23.07 8.44
C ALA A 137 -2.21 -24.59 8.62
N LEU A 138 -2.87 -25.16 9.62
CA LEU A 138 -2.91 -26.62 9.81
C LEU A 138 -4.30 -27.14 9.46
N GLY A 139 -4.33 -28.27 8.75
CA GLY A 139 -5.54 -29.04 8.50
C GLY A 139 -5.97 -29.83 9.75
N PRO A 140 -7.16 -30.46 9.71
CA PRO A 140 -7.66 -31.29 10.82
C PRO A 140 -6.75 -32.46 11.17
N ASP A 141 -6.02 -32.97 10.18
CA ASP A 141 -5.05 -34.06 10.25
C ASP A 141 -3.62 -33.59 10.59
N GLY A 142 -3.44 -32.29 10.88
CA GLY A 142 -2.12 -31.68 11.13
C GLY A 142 -1.30 -31.43 9.86
N SER A 143 -1.82 -31.74 8.67
CA SER A 143 -1.15 -31.44 7.41
C SER A 143 -1.04 -29.92 7.17
N PRO A 144 0.02 -29.42 6.53
CA PRO A 144 0.13 -28.03 6.18
C PRO A 144 -0.90 -27.66 5.11
N ARG A 145 -1.66 -26.59 5.37
CA ARG A 145 -2.61 -25.99 4.44
C ARG A 145 -2.25 -24.52 4.20
N TRP A 146 -2.68 -23.96 3.08
CA TRP A 146 -2.35 -22.59 2.69
C TRP A 146 -3.61 -21.73 2.62
N ARG A 147 -3.75 -20.83 3.59
CA ARG A 147 -4.89 -19.92 3.68
C ARG A 147 -4.61 -18.67 2.84
N THR A 148 -5.56 -18.31 2.00
CA THR A 148 -5.57 -17.05 1.26
C THR A 148 -6.48 -16.03 1.92
N GLN A 149 -5.99 -14.81 2.12
CA GLN A 149 -6.75 -13.69 2.66
C GLN A 149 -6.37 -12.38 1.97
N ILE A 150 -7.36 -11.50 1.83
CA ILE A 150 -7.20 -10.17 1.24
C ILE A 150 -7.87 -9.11 2.10
N MET A 151 -7.23 -7.95 2.24
CA MET A 151 -7.82 -6.82 2.96
C MET A 151 -8.76 -6.07 2.02
N THR A 152 -10.01 -5.92 2.43
CA THR A 152 -11.04 -5.11 1.75
C THR A 152 -11.33 -3.86 2.57
N GLU A 153 -12.16 -2.96 2.04
CA GLU A 153 -12.68 -1.80 2.80
C GLU A 153 -13.38 -2.20 4.11
N HIS A 154 -13.98 -3.39 4.18
CA HIS A 154 -14.71 -3.90 5.34
C HIS A 154 -13.86 -4.83 6.23
N GLY A 155 -12.55 -4.91 5.98
CA GLY A 155 -11.61 -5.71 6.75
C GLY A 155 -11.06 -6.92 6.00
N SER A 156 -10.45 -7.84 6.74
CA SER A 156 -9.82 -9.03 6.15
C SER A 156 -10.88 -10.04 5.71
N MET A 157 -10.80 -10.45 4.45
CA MET A 157 -11.65 -11.47 3.84
C MET A 157 -10.81 -12.70 3.53
N GLY A 158 -11.13 -13.83 4.15
CA GLY A 158 -10.55 -15.12 3.79
C GLY A 158 -11.16 -15.62 2.47
N ILE A 159 -10.32 -15.91 1.49
CA ILE A 159 -10.75 -16.41 0.19
C ILE A 159 -10.97 -17.92 0.24
N GLY A 160 -9.96 -18.65 0.71
CA GLY A 160 -9.99 -20.10 0.81
C GLY A 160 -8.76 -20.67 1.52
N VAL A 161 -8.71 -22.00 1.59
CA VAL A 161 -7.62 -22.79 2.17
C VAL A 161 -7.32 -23.93 1.18
N TYR A 162 -6.05 -24.12 0.84
CA TYR A 162 -5.60 -25.00 -0.24
C TYR A 162 -4.44 -25.90 0.20
N ASP A 163 -4.18 -26.98 -0.54
CA ASP A 163 -3.02 -27.86 -0.29
C ASP A 163 -1.71 -27.29 -0.84
N ASP A 164 -1.80 -26.48 -1.88
CA ASP A 164 -0.65 -25.91 -2.56
C ASP A 164 -0.50 -24.40 -2.29
N GLU A 165 0.73 -23.97 -2.00
CA GLU A 165 1.06 -22.57 -1.69
C GLU A 165 0.93 -21.70 -2.94
N HIS A 166 1.39 -22.22 -4.09
CA HIS A 166 1.39 -21.50 -5.35
C HIS A 166 -0.04 -21.28 -5.86
N TRP A 167 -0.92 -22.27 -5.71
CA TRP A 167 -2.34 -22.16 -6.01
C TRP A 167 -3.04 -21.13 -5.11
N ALA A 168 -2.75 -21.14 -3.81
CA ALA A 168 -3.24 -20.12 -2.89
C ALA A 168 -2.84 -18.69 -3.35
N ALA A 169 -1.60 -18.53 -3.81
CA ALA A 169 -1.11 -17.26 -4.35
C ALA A 169 -1.78 -16.88 -5.68
N THR A 170 -2.12 -17.86 -6.50
CA THR A 170 -2.84 -17.67 -7.77
C THR A 170 -4.27 -17.18 -7.51
N VAL A 171 -4.95 -17.77 -6.54
CA VAL A 171 -6.27 -17.32 -6.08
C VAL A 171 -6.21 -15.93 -5.46
N TYR A 172 -5.12 -15.60 -4.74
CA TYR A 172 -4.91 -14.24 -4.24
C TYR A 172 -4.84 -13.21 -5.36
N ASP A 173 -4.04 -13.48 -6.41
CA ASP A 173 -3.89 -12.55 -7.54
C ASP A 173 -5.19 -12.37 -8.31
N ALA A 174 -5.96 -13.45 -8.50
CA ALA A 174 -7.31 -13.38 -9.06
C ALA A 174 -8.25 -12.49 -8.21
N ALA A 175 -8.28 -12.68 -6.89
CA ALA A 175 -9.07 -11.84 -5.99
C ALA A 175 -8.61 -10.38 -6.00
N ALA A 176 -7.30 -10.14 -6.04
CA ALA A 176 -6.72 -8.81 -6.13
C ALA A 176 -7.08 -8.11 -7.46
N SER A 177 -7.09 -8.85 -8.57
CA SER A 177 -7.51 -8.34 -9.88
C SER A 177 -8.96 -7.86 -9.86
N LEU A 178 -9.86 -8.64 -9.26
CA LEU A 178 -11.28 -8.30 -9.16
C LEU A 178 -11.58 -7.15 -8.19
N LEU A 179 -10.82 -7.04 -7.08
CA LEU A 179 -11.08 -6.05 -6.04
C LEU A 179 -10.39 -4.71 -6.27
N PHE A 180 -9.29 -4.72 -7.03
CA PHE A 180 -8.44 -3.54 -7.22
C PHE A 180 -8.30 -3.15 -8.70
N GLU A 181 -9.18 -3.68 -9.57
CA GLU A 181 -9.31 -3.30 -10.98
C GLU A 181 -7.96 -3.33 -11.73
N GLY A 182 -7.18 -4.39 -11.56
CA GLY A 182 -5.88 -4.49 -12.23
C GLY A 182 -4.72 -3.76 -11.54
N GLN A 183 -4.99 -2.88 -10.57
CA GLN A 183 -3.99 -1.95 -10.00
C GLN A 183 -3.26 -2.52 -8.77
N ALA A 184 -3.40 -3.82 -8.50
CA ALA A 184 -2.74 -4.43 -7.36
C ALA A 184 -1.34 -4.92 -7.69
N ARG A 185 -0.47 -4.90 -6.69
CA ARG A 185 0.78 -5.67 -6.78
C ARG A 185 0.46 -7.15 -6.63
N TYR A 186 0.64 -7.88 -7.73
CA TYR A 186 0.49 -9.32 -7.84
C TYR A 186 1.71 -10.11 -7.35
N ASN A 187 1.47 -11.36 -6.97
CA ASN A 187 2.48 -12.37 -6.70
C ASN A 187 3.15 -12.83 -8.00
N PHE A 188 2.40 -12.89 -9.11
CA PHE A 188 2.85 -13.28 -10.44
C PHE A 188 2.67 -12.15 -11.46
N PRO A 189 3.56 -11.13 -11.47
CA PRO A 189 3.48 -10.03 -12.42
C PRO A 189 3.52 -10.51 -13.89
N GLY A 190 2.70 -9.89 -14.75
CA GLY A 190 2.66 -10.19 -16.18
C GLY A 190 1.90 -11.46 -16.56
N LYS A 191 1.36 -12.20 -15.59
CA LYS A 191 0.46 -13.32 -15.86
C LYS A 191 -0.99 -12.87 -15.79
N SER A 192 -1.79 -13.26 -16.78
CA SER A 192 -3.23 -13.14 -16.70
C SER A 192 -3.77 -14.02 -15.57
N PRO A 193 -4.80 -13.58 -14.81
CA PRO A 193 -5.40 -14.41 -13.78
C PRO A 193 -5.94 -15.72 -14.35
N ASP A 194 -5.69 -16.81 -13.63
CA ASP A 194 -6.25 -18.13 -13.94
C ASP A 194 -7.78 -18.13 -13.83
N GLN A 195 -8.47 -18.81 -14.75
CA GLN A 195 -9.94 -18.77 -14.85
C GLN A 195 -10.64 -19.45 -13.67
N ASP A 196 -10.11 -20.57 -13.21
CA ASP A 196 -10.68 -21.29 -12.05
C ASP A 196 -10.45 -20.48 -10.78
N ALA A 197 -9.26 -19.88 -10.65
CA ALA A 197 -8.94 -18.97 -9.57
C ALA A 197 -9.87 -17.73 -9.56
N LEU A 198 -10.19 -17.16 -10.74
CA LEU A 198 -11.14 -16.06 -10.89
C LEU A 198 -12.55 -16.47 -10.43
N LEU A 199 -13.02 -17.64 -10.85
CA LEU A 199 -14.34 -18.13 -10.44
C LEU A 199 -14.44 -18.32 -8.92
N ILE A 200 -13.42 -18.91 -8.31
CA ILE A 200 -13.31 -19.08 -6.84
C ILE A 200 -13.37 -17.71 -6.15
N ALA A 201 -12.55 -16.77 -6.60
CA ALA A 201 -12.46 -15.44 -6.03
C ALA A 201 -13.78 -14.67 -6.17
N ALA A 202 -14.36 -14.64 -7.38
CA ALA A 202 -15.62 -13.96 -7.67
C ALA A 202 -16.77 -14.50 -6.80
N THR A 203 -16.89 -15.82 -6.70
CA THR A 203 -17.89 -16.48 -5.86
C THR A 203 -17.76 -16.05 -4.40
N LYS A 204 -16.53 -15.99 -3.89
CA LYS A 204 -16.27 -15.62 -2.50
C LYS A 204 -16.53 -14.14 -2.24
N ILE A 205 -16.12 -13.26 -3.15
CA ILE A 205 -16.35 -11.82 -3.09
C ILE A 205 -17.86 -11.53 -3.09
N ALA A 206 -18.63 -12.17 -3.97
CA ALA A 206 -20.09 -12.02 -4.03
C ALA A 206 -20.75 -12.41 -2.69
N ARG A 207 -20.39 -13.58 -2.14
CA ARG A 207 -20.88 -14.03 -0.83
C ARG A 207 -20.52 -13.07 0.30
N TYR A 208 -19.29 -12.54 0.31
CA TYR A 208 -18.84 -11.59 1.31
C TYR A 208 -19.63 -10.27 1.24
N ARG A 209 -19.82 -9.73 0.02
CA ARG A 209 -20.63 -8.51 -0.21
C ARG A 209 -22.09 -8.69 0.24
N ALA A 210 -22.70 -9.84 -0.09
CA ALA A 210 -24.06 -10.16 0.36
C ALA A 210 -24.16 -10.18 1.90
N LYS A 211 -23.21 -10.84 2.58
CA LYS A 211 -23.16 -10.89 4.05
C LYS A 211 -22.95 -9.50 4.67
N ALA A 212 -22.11 -8.67 4.07
CA ALA A 212 -21.88 -7.29 4.54
C ALA A 212 -23.15 -6.43 4.41
N LYS A 213 -23.91 -6.58 3.31
CA LYS A 213 -25.20 -5.90 3.09
C LYS A 213 -26.23 -6.30 4.15
N HIS A 214 -26.35 -7.59 4.47
CA HIS A 214 -27.25 -8.06 5.53
C HIS A 214 -26.89 -7.50 6.92
N ARG A 215 -25.59 -7.43 7.25
CA ARG A 215 -25.15 -6.86 8.53
C ARG A 215 -25.48 -5.36 8.66
N LYS A 216 -25.27 -4.58 7.59
CA LYS A 216 -25.64 -3.16 7.57
C LYS A 216 -27.17 -2.97 7.65
N GLY A 217 -27.95 -3.78 6.94
CA GLY A 217 -29.41 -3.72 6.99
C GLY A 217 -30.00 -4.13 8.34
N ALA A 218 -29.37 -5.05 9.07
CA ALA A 218 -29.77 -5.43 10.42
C ALA A 218 -29.46 -4.34 11.46
N ALA A 219 -28.31 -3.65 11.33
CA ALA A 219 -27.95 -2.53 12.21
C ALA A 219 -28.89 -1.33 12.05
N VAL A 220 -29.23 -0.95 10.80
CA VAL A 220 -30.16 0.17 10.53
C VAL A 220 -31.57 -0.08 11.07
N ARG A 221 -32.02 -1.34 11.15
CA ARG A 221 -33.34 -1.69 11.71
C ARG A 221 -33.39 -1.64 13.24
N GLN A 222 -32.25 -1.63 13.92
CA GLN A 222 -32.17 -1.54 15.39
C GLN A 222 -32.09 -0.08 15.89
N GLU A 223 -31.89 0.89 15.00
CA GLU A 223 -31.73 2.31 15.34
C GLU A 223 -32.98 3.16 15.07
N ILE A 224 -34.10 2.58 14.63
CA ILE A 224 -35.38 3.30 14.53
C ILE A 224 -35.95 3.42 15.95
N PRO A 225 -36.00 4.62 16.57
CA PRO A 225 -36.66 4.77 17.85
C PRO A 225 -38.15 4.54 17.63
N VAL A 226 -38.74 3.69 18.47
CA VAL A 226 -40.19 3.65 18.62
C VAL A 226 -40.57 4.96 19.29
N GLU A 227 -41.05 5.94 18.53
CA GLU A 227 -41.68 7.14 19.08
C GLU A 227 -42.87 6.70 19.94
N VAL A 228 -42.85 7.11 21.21
CA VAL A 228 -43.95 6.97 22.18
C VAL A 228 -44.55 8.34 22.42
#